data_AF-A0A6M0RWZ8-F1
#
_entry.id   AF-A0A6M0RWZ8-F1
#
_cell.length_a   1.000
_cell.length_b   1.000
_cell.length_c   1.000
_cell.angle_alpha   90.00
_cell.angle_beta   90.00
_cell.angle_gamma   90.00
#
_symmetry.space_group_name_H-M   'P 1'
#
loop_
_entity.id
_entity.type
_entity.pdbx_description
1 polymer ?
#
loop_
_entity_poly.entity_id
_entity_poly.type
_entity_poly.pdbx_seq_one_letter_code
_entity_poly.pdbx_strand_id
1 'polypeptide(L)'
;MSILFDASLVALHSQHSIQSQDLWEICACAHDEGVDDNFSTYSFDDFLGLAIHLFITTQAQHVRQQIALKLHKFGSAIVSPLIKTLHQMQTQEEIQLLVQQSLDRLAPHALIIGLSQLLEHEVDNTFRTTAMQRLMDLIHAGDQTVLLVLPKLVSTKTWRLVKLQQLQEIPYPIFNKGYQNQVFSPQISDPIIQNQQSCSTEKKNDSDNKFNLCRVK
;
A
#
# COMPACT_ATOMS: atom_id res chain seq x y z
N MET A 1 -12.84 -30.45 12.15
CA MET A 1 -12.86 -29.80 13.48
C MET A 1 -11.75 -28.76 13.53
N SER A 2 -12.16 -27.49 13.70
CA SER A 2 -11.43 -26.26 14.05
C SER A 2 -9.96 -26.08 13.64
N ILE A 3 -9.73 -25.61 12.41
CA ILE A 3 -8.57 -24.73 12.08
C ILE A 3 -9.04 -23.27 12.25
N LEU A 4 -9.49 -22.94 13.45
CA LEU A 4 -9.58 -21.55 13.86
C LEU A 4 -8.14 -21.11 14.13
N PHE A 5 -7.43 -20.70 13.08
CA PHE A 5 -6.26 -19.86 13.24
C PHE A 5 -6.74 -18.61 13.97
N ASP A 6 -6.51 -18.60 15.27
CA ASP A 6 -6.83 -17.50 16.15
C ASP A 6 -5.93 -16.34 15.74
N ALA A 7 -6.53 -15.35 15.09
CA ALA A 7 -5.79 -14.19 14.61
C ALA A 7 -5.10 -13.46 15.77
N SER A 8 -5.61 -13.62 17.00
CA SER A 8 -4.94 -13.13 18.21
C SER A 8 -3.61 -13.84 18.47
N LEU A 9 -3.55 -15.17 18.25
CA LEU A 9 -2.33 -15.96 18.42
C LEU A 9 -1.31 -15.67 17.31
N VAL A 10 -1.78 -15.48 16.07
CA VAL A 10 -0.92 -15.03 14.96
C VAL A 10 -0.42 -13.60 15.18
N ALA A 11 -1.27 -12.70 15.67
CA ALA A 11 -0.87 -11.33 16.01
C ALA A 11 0.14 -11.30 17.17
N LEU A 12 -0.06 -12.12 18.21
CA LEU A 12 0.86 -12.24 19.35
C LEU A 12 2.24 -12.77 18.91
N HIS A 13 2.28 -13.84 18.11
CA HIS A 13 3.53 -14.42 17.59
C HIS A 13 4.22 -13.54 16.53
N SER A 14 3.52 -12.53 16.00
CA SER A 14 4.06 -11.59 15.02
C SER A 14 4.65 -10.33 15.67
N GLN A 15 4.53 -10.15 16.99
CA GLN A 15 5.02 -8.96 17.70
C GLN A 15 6.55 -8.90 17.69
N HIS A 16 7.23 -9.92 18.23
CA HIS A 16 8.69 -10.08 18.16
C HIS A 16 9.11 -11.49 18.64
N SER A 17 10.30 -11.93 18.23
CA SER A 17 10.98 -13.13 18.73
C SER A 17 12.31 -12.82 19.44
N ILE A 18 12.59 -11.53 19.67
CA ILE A 18 13.81 -11.10 20.34
C ILE A 18 13.86 -11.60 21.78
N GLN A 19 15.00 -12.16 22.17
CA GLN A 19 15.25 -12.69 23.51
C GLN A 19 16.20 -11.79 24.29
N SER A 20 16.28 -11.98 25.62
CA SER A 20 17.21 -11.22 26.47
C SER A 20 18.66 -11.34 26.01
N GLN A 21 19.08 -12.51 25.53
CA GLN A 21 20.41 -12.73 24.97
C GLN A 21 20.68 -11.86 23.73
N ASP A 22 19.68 -11.68 22.87
CA ASP A 22 19.82 -10.82 21.69
C ASP A 22 19.99 -9.35 22.08
N LEU A 23 19.25 -8.90 23.09
CA LEU A 23 19.37 -7.54 23.63
C LEU A 23 20.74 -7.31 24.26
N TRP A 24 21.25 -8.28 25.02
CA TRP A 24 22.60 -8.23 25.58
C TRP A 24 23.68 -8.10 24.52
N GLU A 25 23.55 -8.85 23.42
CA GLU A 25 24.49 -8.74 22.30
C GLU A 25 24.41 -7.38 21.59
N ILE A 26 23.21 -6.80 21.45
CA ILE A 26 23.06 -5.43 20.94
C ILE A 26 23.73 -4.41 21.87
N CYS A 27 23.59 -4.56 23.19
CA CYS A 27 24.28 -3.72 24.17
C CYS A 27 25.80 -3.87 24.11
N ALA A 28 26.30 -5.10 23.92
CA ALA A 28 27.74 -5.34 23.76
C ALA A 28 28.28 -4.61 22.52
N CYS A 29 27.58 -4.73 21.38
CA CYS A 29 27.92 -3.96 20.18
C CYS A 29 27.85 -2.43 20.42
N ALA A 30 26.87 -1.96 21.20
CA ALA A 30 26.75 -0.54 21.55
C ALA A 30 27.98 -0.06 22.32
N HIS A 31 28.40 -0.83 23.33
CA HIS A 31 29.56 -0.53 24.15
C HIS A 31 30.86 -0.53 23.34
N ASP A 32 31.04 -1.51 22.44
CA ASP A 32 32.21 -1.57 21.55
C ASP A 32 32.32 -0.35 20.61
N GLU A 33 31.18 0.23 20.24
CA GLU A 33 31.09 1.47 19.44
C GLU A 33 31.15 2.75 20.29
N GLY A 34 31.34 2.63 21.61
CA GLY A 34 31.46 3.76 22.53
C GLY A 34 30.12 4.39 22.95
N VAL A 35 29.01 3.69 22.75
CA VAL A 35 27.70 4.08 23.29
C VAL A 35 27.58 3.55 24.72
N ASP A 36 28.01 4.37 25.67
CA ASP A 36 27.88 4.09 27.10
C ASP A 36 26.57 4.67 27.63
N ASP A 37 25.59 3.79 27.88
CA ASP A 37 24.28 4.17 28.37
C ASP A 37 23.76 3.16 29.41
N ASN A 38 22.84 3.60 30.27
CA ASN A 38 22.26 2.71 31.27
C ASN A 38 21.14 1.84 30.67
N PHE A 39 21.52 0.75 30.01
CA PHE A 39 20.57 -0.16 29.35
C PHE A 39 19.56 -0.85 30.29
N SER A 40 19.74 -0.77 31.62
CA SER A 40 18.80 -1.35 32.58
C SER A 40 17.43 -0.66 32.61
N THR A 41 17.33 0.57 32.11
CA THR A 41 16.08 1.34 32.05
C THR A 41 15.41 1.31 30.69
N TYR A 42 16.01 0.63 29.70
CA TYR A 42 15.51 0.65 28.32
C TYR A 42 14.20 -0.14 28.19
N SER A 43 13.24 0.47 27.51
CA SER A 43 12.05 -0.19 27.01
C SER A 43 12.33 -0.90 25.68
N PHE A 44 11.37 -1.69 25.20
CA PHE A 44 11.48 -2.35 23.88
C PHE A 44 11.74 -1.35 22.75
N ASP A 45 11.06 -0.21 22.78
CA ASP A 45 11.21 0.84 21.76
C ASP A 45 12.59 1.50 21.83
N ASP A 46 13.16 1.64 23.03
CA ASP A 46 14.53 2.15 23.20
C ASP A 46 15.55 1.17 22.62
N PHE A 47 15.37 -0.13 22.85
CA PHE A 47 16.23 -1.16 22.25
C PHE A 47 16.11 -1.23 20.73
N LEU A 48 14.89 -1.10 20.20
CA LEU A 48 14.66 -1.02 18.77
C LEU A 48 15.35 0.22 18.18
N GLY A 49 15.21 1.37 18.84
CA GLY A 49 15.86 2.63 18.46
C GLY A 49 17.38 2.50 18.46
N LEU A 50 17.96 1.92 19.51
CA LEU A 50 19.39 1.65 19.62
C LEU A 50 19.88 0.72 18.51
N ALA A 51 19.19 -0.39 18.25
CA ALA A 51 19.57 -1.33 17.20
C ALA A 51 19.57 -0.66 15.82
N ILE A 52 18.54 0.13 15.50
CA ILE A 52 18.49 0.90 14.25
C ILE A 52 19.59 1.96 14.19
N HIS A 53 19.83 2.66 15.30
CA HIS A 53 20.89 3.65 15.39
C HIS A 53 22.24 3.02 15.06
N LEU A 54 22.64 1.97 15.80
CA LEU A 54 23.89 1.26 15.59
C LEU A 54 24.01 0.71 14.16
N PHE A 55 22.93 0.12 13.63
CA PHE A 55 22.90 -0.39 12.27
C PHE A 55 23.24 0.68 11.21
N ILE A 56 22.75 1.91 11.42
CA ILE A 56 22.95 3.02 10.47
C ILE A 56 24.29 3.73 10.71
N THR A 57 24.69 3.95 11.96
CA THR A 57 25.78 4.88 12.30
C THR A 57 27.14 4.21 12.49
N THR A 58 27.17 2.91 12.82
CA THR A 58 28.43 2.19 13.04
C THR A 58 29.31 2.26 11.79
N GLN A 59 30.61 2.43 12.00
CA GLN A 59 31.62 2.33 10.93
C GLN A 59 32.14 0.90 10.77
N ALA A 60 31.97 0.07 11.81
CA ALA A 60 32.42 -1.31 11.81
C ALA A 60 31.44 -2.21 11.05
N GLN A 61 31.85 -2.68 9.88
CA GLN A 61 31.03 -3.57 9.04
C GLN A 61 30.56 -4.82 9.79
N HIS A 62 31.43 -5.43 10.61
CA HIS A 62 31.10 -6.64 11.35
C HIS A 62 30.00 -6.40 12.40
N VAL A 63 30.03 -5.24 13.09
CA VAL A 63 28.98 -4.84 14.04
C VAL A 63 27.66 -4.65 13.30
N ARG A 64 27.68 -3.92 12.18
CA ARG A 64 26.49 -3.72 11.35
C ARG A 64 25.84 -5.04 10.94
N GLN A 65 26.65 -5.98 10.48
CA GLN A 65 26.18 -7.31 10.09
C GLN A 65 25.57 -8.06 11.28
N GLN A 66 26.23 -8.06 12.46
CA GLN A 66 25.69 -8.70 13.66
C GLN A 66 24.34 -8.12 14.06
N ILE A 67 24.18 -6.79 14.03
CA ILE A 67 22.91 -6.14 14.29
C ILE A 67 21.87 -6.54 13.23
N ALA A 68 22.22 -6.51 11.94
CA ALA A 68 21.32 -6.91 10.85
C ALA A 68 20.77 -8.34 11.03
N LEU A 69 21.61 -9.28 11.51
CA LEU A 69 21.16 -10.65 11.81
C LEU A 69 20.06 -10.69 12.88
N LYS A 70 19.90 -9.65 13.71
CA LYS A 70 18.93 -9.58 14.79
C LYS A 70 17.70 -8.75 14.46
N LEU A 71 17.75 -7.86 13.49
CA LEU A 71 16.65 -6.92 13.19
C LEU A 71 15.31 -7.62 12.95
N HIS A 72 15.30 -8.73 12.21
CA HIS A 72 14.07 -9.51 11.96
C HIS A 72 13.40 -10.02 13.25
N LYS A 73 14.14 -10.17 14.35
CA LYS A 73 13.60 -10.64 15.64
C LYS A 73 12.73 -9.61 16.34
N PHE A 74 12.80 -8.33 15.96
CA PHE A 74 11.88 -7.29 16.44
C PHE A 74 10.48 -7.39 15.79
N GLY A 75 10.24 -8.38 14.92
CA GLY A 75 8.90 -8.69 14.39
C GLY A 75 8.29 -7.56 13.57
N SER A 76 7.01 -7.28 13.75
CA SER A 76 6.32 -6.26 12.96
C SER A 76 6.84 -4.84 13.22
N ALA A 77 7.40 -4.57 14.40
CA ALA A 77 7.85 -3.24 14.81
C ALA A 77 9.03 -2.73 13.96
N ILE A 78 9.87 -3.64 13.43
CA ILE A 78 11.05 -3.28 12.65
C ILE A 78 10.74 -2.91 11.19
N VAL A 79 9.54 -3.25 10.70
CA VAL A 79 9.17 -3.07 9.29
C VAL A 79 9.20 -1.59 8.90
N SER A 80 8.57 -0.72 9.69
CA SER A 80 8.52 0.72 9.42
C SER A 80 9.93 1.35 9.39
N PRO A 81 10.79 1.15 10.42
CA PRO A 81 12.19 1.57 10.36
C PRO A 81 12.94 1.09 9.11
N LEU A 82 12.85 -0.21 8.78
CA LEU A 82 13.58 -0.77 7.63
C LEU A 82 13.13 -0.19 6.29
N ILE A 83 11.82 0.00 6.09
CA ILE A 83 11.30 0.63 4.87
C ILE A 83 11.78 2.09 4.76
N LYS A 84 11.83 2.82 5.87
CA LYS A 84 12.37 4.19 5.89
C LYS A 84 13.85 4.20 5.58
N THR A 85 14.64 3.30 6.18
CA THR A 85 16.08 3.18 5.92
C THR A 85 16.36 2.84 4.47
N LEU A 86 15.61 1.91 3.86
CA LEU A 86 15.74 1.56 2.44
C LEU A 86 15.65 2.79 1.52
N HIS A 87 14.72 3.70 1.84
CA HIS A 87 14.49 4.91 1.07
C HIS A 87 15.46 6.05 1.41
N GLN A 88 15.87 6.19 2.67
CA GLN A 88 16.77 7.26 3.11
C GLN A 88 18.23 6.98 2.75
N MET A 89 18.64 5.71 2.70
CA MET A 89 20.03 5.29 2.49
C MET A 89 20.26 4.72 1.09
N GLN A 90 19.68 5.36 0.06
CA GLN A 90 19.74 4.88 -1.33
C GLN A 90 21.14 4.77 -1.92
N THR A 91 22.08 5.57 -1.42
CA THR A 91 23.48 5.59 -1.90
C THR A 91 24.38 4.60 -1.16
N GLN A 92 23.86 3.92 -0.13
CA GLN A 92 24.63 2.99 0.70
C GLN A 92 24.21 1.55 0.37
N GLU A 93 24.78 0.99 -0.70
CA GLU A 93 24.43 -0.34 -1.22
C GLU A 93 24.50 -1.45 -0.16
N GLU A 94 25.50 -1.40 0.71
CA GLU A 94 25.65 -2.38 1.80
C GLU A 94 24.48 -2.33 2.78
N ILE A 95 24.08 -1.13 3.21
CA ILE A 95 22.95 -0.96 4.14
C ILE A 95 21.67 -1.42 3.45
N GLN A 96 21.45 -1.06 2.19
CA GLN A 96 20.27 -1.51 1.44
C GLN A 96 20.21 -3.04 1.34
N LEU A 97 21.33 -3.70 1.05
CA LEU A 97 21.39 -5.16 0.98
C LEU A 97 21.02 -5.79 2.34
N LEU A 98 21.59 -5.29 3.44
CA LEU A 98 21.31 -5.81 4.78
C LEU A 98 19.87 -5.53 5.23
N VAL A 99 19.30 -4.37 4.87
CA VAL A 99 17.89 -4.06 5.09
C VAL A 99 17.01 -5.05 4.35
N GLN A 100 17.28 -5.30 3.06
CA GLN A 100 16.51 -6.23 2.26
C GLN A 100 16.58 -7.65 2.83
N GLN A 101 17.78 -8.12 3.18
CA GLN A 101 17.98 -9.41 3.83
C GLN A 101 17.24 -9.51 5.17
N SER A 102 17.18 -8.42 5.94
CA SER A 102 16.46 -8.38 7.21
C SER A 102 14.94 -8.47 7.01
N LEU A 103 14.41 -7.79 5.99
CA LEU A 103 13.00 -7.86 5.60
C LEU A 103 12.63 -9.26 5.09
N ASP A 104 13.48 -9.88 4.28
CA ASP A 104 13.23 -11.21 3.70
C ASP A 104 13.24 -12.33 4.76
N ARG A 105 13.88 -12.09 5.91
CA ARG A 105 13.89 -13.01 7.06
C ARG A 105 12.68 -12.86 7.98
N LEU A 106 11.87 -11.82 7.83
CA LEU A 106 10.68 -11.65 8.63
C LEU A 106 9.64 -12.71 8.27
N ALA A 107 8.92 -13.19 9.28
CA ALA A 107 7.75 -14.02 9.04
C ALA A 107 6.73 -13.22 8.19
N PRO A 108 6.08 -13.82 7.17
CA PRO A 108 5.14 -13.11 6.30
C PRO A 108 4.05 -12.36 7.07
N HIS A 109 3.55 -12.95 8.17
CA HIS A 109 2.55 -12.33 9.04
C HIS A 109 3.05 -11.06 9.73
N ALA A 110 4.28 -11.08 10.26
CA ALA A 110 4.90 -9.90 10.88
C ALA A 110 5.11 -8.78 9.85
N LEU A 111 5.53 -9.14 8.64
CA LEU A 111 5.69 -8.20 7.54
C LEU A 111 4.36 -7.57 7.13
N ILE A 112 3.29 -8.36 6.97
CA ILE A 112 1.95 -7.87 6.66
C ILE A 112 1.42 -6.92 7.74
N ILE A 113 1.56 -7.28 9.02
CA ILE A 113 1.13 -6.45 10.14
C ILE A 113 1.90 -5.12 10.13
N GLY A 114 3.23 -5.18 10.02
CA GLY A 114 4.07 -3.98 10.00
C GLY A 114 3.80 -3.07 8.80
N LEU A 115 3.57 -3.64 7.62
CA LEU A 115 3.19 -2.87 6.43
C LEU A 115 1.79 -2.25 6.57
N SER A 116 0.83 -2.94 7.19
CA SER A 116 -0.50 -2.37 7.48
C SER A 116 -0.41 -1.23 8.47
N GLN A 117 0.38 -1.39 9.54
CA GLN A 117 0.62 -0.32 10.52
C GLN A 117 1.27 0.89 9.85
N LEU A 118 2.25 0.68 8.96
CA LEU A 118 2.87 1.75 8.19
C LEU A 118 1.84 2.48 7.31
N LEU A 119 0.97 1.77 6.60
CA LEU A 119 -0.09 2.38 5.77
C LEU A 119 -1.11 3.20 6.57
N GLU A 120 -1.33 2.86 7.83
CA GLU A 120 -2.29 3.52 8.71
C GLU A 120 -1.74 4.80 9.34
N HIS A 121 -0.51 4.74 9.83
CA HIS A 121 0.10 5.80 10.63
C HIS A 121 0.98 6.75 9.83
N GLU A 122 1.46 6.33 8.65
CA GLU A 122 2.37 7.15 7.86
C GLU A 122 1.64 8.24 7.09
N VAL A 123 2.24 9.44 7.11
CA VAL A 123 1.72 10.63 6.42
C VAL A 123 2.39 10.79 5.07
N ASP A 124 3.65 10.35 4.95
CA ASP A 124 4.38 10.43 3.69
C ASP A 124 3.86 9.41 2.67
N ASN A 125 3.34 9.92 1.55
CA ASN A 125 2.80 9.11 0.46
C ASN A 125 3.86 8.21 -0.18
N THR A 126 5.14 8.56 -0.12
CA THR A 126 6.26 7.79 -0.69
C THR A 126 6.43 6.47 0.05
N PHE A 127 6.47 6.51 1.38
CA PHE A 127 6.54 5.31 2.22
C PHE A 127 5.27 4.48 2.11
N ARG A 128 4.10 5.13 2.05
CA ARG A 128 2.83 4.42 1.86
C ARG A 128 2.77 3.67 0.52
N THR A 129 3.24 4.29 -0.55
CA THR A 129 3.26 3.65 -1.88
C THR A 129 4.19 2.44 -1.87
N THR A 130 5.39 2.59 -1.29
CA THR A 130 6.35 1.49 -1.13
C THR A 130 5.77 0.35 -0.28
N ALA A 131 5.10 0.69 0.82
CA ALA A 131 4.47 -0.29 1.70
C ALA A 131 3.33 -1.04 1.00
N MET A 132 2.51 -0.32 0.23
CA MET A 132 1.43 -0.91 -0.56
C MET A 132 1.98 -1.86 -1.63
N GLN A 133 3.01 -1.46 -2.37
CA GLN A 133 3.62 -2.29 -3.40
C GLN A 133 4.15 -3.60 -2.80
N ARG A 134 4.93 -3.54 -1.72
CA ARG A 134 5.43 -4.76 -1.06
C ARG A 134 4.30 -5.62 -0.49
N LEU A 135 3.23 -5.01 0.01
CA LEU A 135 2.07 -5.76 0.49
C LEU A 135 1.39 -6.51 -0.67
N MET A 136 1.24 -5.87 -1.84
CA MET A 136 0.72 -6.51 -3.04
C MET A 136 1.65 -7.61 -3.54
N ASP A 137 2.97 -7.41 -3.55
CA ASP A 137 3.93 -8.44 -3.95
C ASP A 137 3.82 -9.68 -3.05
N LEU A 138 3.65 -9.50 -1.73
CA LEU A 138 3.42 -10.60 -0.78
C LEU A 138 2.09 -11.32 -1.01
N ILE A 139 1.05 -10.59 -1.41
CA ILE A 139 -0.26 -11.14 -1.73
C ILE A 139 -0.19 -11.99 -3.01
N HIS A 140 0.56 -11.53 -4.01
CA HIS A 140 0.77 -12.25 -5.26
C HIS A 140 1.69 -13.46 -5.12
N ALA A 141 2.72 -13.36 -4.28
CA ALA A 141 3.67 -14.43 -4.02
C ALA A 141 3.17 -15.43 -2.94
N GLY A 142 2.21 -15.02 -2.10
CA GLY A 142 1.77 -15.78 -0.94
C GLY A 142 0.87 -16.96 -1.28
N ASP A 143 1.02 -18.04 -0.51
CA ASP A 143 0.09 -19.17 -0.51
C ASP A 143 -1.34 -18.72 -0.12
N GLN A 144 -2.35 -19.47 -0.56
CA GLN A 144 -3.77 -19.22 -0.22
C GLN A 144 -4.02 -19.02 1.28
N THR A 145 -3.17 -19.59 2.14
CA THR A 145 -3.22 -19.42 3.59
C THR A 145 -3.02 -17.97 4.04
N VAL A 146 -2.13 -17.22 3.39
CA VAL A 146 -1.89 -15.81 3.69
C VAL A 146 -3.14 -14.98 3.36
N LEU A 147 -3.77 -15.22 2.21
CA LEU A 147 -4.99 -14.53 1.77
C LEU A 147 -6.18 -14.76 2.71
N LEU A 148 -6.28 -15.94 3.33
CA LEU A 148 -7.35 -16.26 4.27
C LEU A 148 -7.21 -15.53 5.61
N VAL A 149 -5.98 -15.26 6.05
CA VAL A 149 -5.71 -14.61 7.34
C VAL A 149 -5.55 -13.09 7.18
N LEU A 150 -5.20 -12.61 5.99
CA LEU A 150 -5.00 -11.20 5.65
C LEU A 150 -6.11 -10.26 6.15
N PRO A 151 -7.43 -10.54 5.97
CA PRO A 151 -8.49 -9.65 6.44
C PRO A 151 -8.54 -9.52 7.97
N LYS A 152 -7.92 -10.46 8.69
CA LYS A 152 -7.84 -10.46 10.15
C LYS A 152 -6.58 -9.77 10.69
N LEU A 153 -5.56 -9.59 9.85
CA LEU A 153 -4.26 -9.02 10.26
C LEU A 153 -4.13 -7.54 9.92
N VAL A 154 -4.92 -7.06 8.96
CA VAL A 154 -4.91 -5.67 8.51
C VAL A 154 -6.18 -4.97 8.94
N SER A 155 -6.14 -3.65 9.16
CA SER A 155 -7.37 -2.90 9.46
C SER A 155 -8.35 -2.95 8.29
N THR A 156 -9.63 -2.70 8.58
CA THR A 156 -10.68 -2.57 7.55
C THR A 156 -10.34 -1.52 6.50
N LYS A 157 -9.62 -0.44 6.88
CA LYS A 157 -9.18 0.61 5.95
C LYS A 157 -8.12 0.08 4.99
N THR A 158 -7.07 -0.54 5.52
CA THR A 158 -6.00 -1.15 4.73
C THR A 158 -6.55 -2.24 3.82
N TRP A 159 -7.47 -3.08 4.33
CA TRP A 159 -8.13 -4.12 3.55
C TRP A 159 -8.91 -3.58 2.35
N ARG A 160 -9.62 -2.45 2.52
CA ARG A 160 -10.31 -1.78 1.40
C ARG A 160 -9.32 -1.26 0.36
N LEU A 161 -8.20 -0.69 0.78
CA LEU A 161 -7.17 -0.21 -0.14
C LEU A 161 -6.56 -1.34 -0.97
N VAL A 162 -6.23 -2.46 -0.32
CA VAL A 162 -5.73 -3.67 -0.99
C VAL A 162 -6.72 -4.15 -2.05
N LYS A 163 -8.02 -4.27 -1.70
CA LYS A 163 -9.04 -4.67 -2.68
C LYS A 163 -9.13 -3.71 -3.86
N LEU A 164 -9.08 -2.41 -3.61
CA LEU A 164 -9.13 -1.40 -4.67
C LEU A 164 -7.92 -1.52 -5.61
N GLN A 165 -6.73 -1.78 -5.07
CA GLN A 165 -5.53 -2.04 -5.88
C GLN A 165 -5.68 -3.31 -6.72
N GLN A 166 -6.12 -4.41 -6.13
CA GLN A 166 -6.37 -5.65 -6.87
C GLN A 166 -7.42 -5.49 -7.99
N LEU A 167 -8.46 -4.68 -7.77
CA LEU A 167 -9.47 -4.39 -8.79
C LEU A 167 -8.91 -3.56 -9.96
N GLN A 168 -7.90 -2.72 -9.73
CA GLN A 168 -7.22 -1.97 -10.80
C GLN A 168 -6.38 -2.89 -11.70
N GLU A 169 -5.92 -4.02 -11.18
CA GLU A 169 -5.16 -5.02 -11.93
C GLU A 169 -6.06 -5.93 -12.79
N ILE A 170 -7.37 -5.98 -12.54
CA ILE A 170 -8.31 -6.72 -13.39
C ILE A 170 -8.47 -5.94 -14.70
N PRO A 171 -8.02 -6.50 -15.85
CA PRO A 171 -8.22 -5.83 -17.12
C PRO A 171 -9.72 -5.63 -17.34
N TYR A 172 -10.13 -4.38 -17.61
CA TYR A 172 -11.50 -4.09 -17.99
C TYR A 172 -11.85 -4.99 -19.17
N PRO A 173 -12.96 -5.76 -19.11
CA PRO A 173 -13.44 -6.47 -20.28
C PRO A 173 -13.62 -5.46 -21.40
N ILE A 174 -12.89 -5.65 -22.49
CA ILE A 174 -13.03 -4.83 -23.70
C ILE A 174 -14.41 -5.15 -24.28
N PHE A 175 -15.45 -4.43 -23.86
CA PHE A 175 -16.82 -4.56 -24.36
C PHE A 175 -17.00 -4.01 -25.80
N ASN A 176 -15.95 -3.98 -26.60
CA ASN A 176 -15.95 -3.29 -27.90
C ASN A 176 -15.29 -4.11 -29.03
N LYS A 177 -15.62 -5.41 -29.13
CA LYS A 177 -15.39 -6.17 -30.39
C LYS A 177 -16.68 -6.55 -31.13
N GLY A 178 -17.86 -6.25 -30.59
CA GLY A 178 -19.15 -6.65 -31.18
C GLY A 178 -20.08 -5.52 -31.66
N TYR A 179 -19.86 -4.27 -31.24
CA TYR A 179 -20.85 -3.19 -31.46
C TYR A 179 -20.43 -2.07 -32.42
N GLN A 180 -19.25 -2.17 -33.06
CA GLN A 180 -18.77 -1.09 -33.93
C GLN A 180 -19.32 -1.09 -35.37
N ASN A 181 -20.20 -2.02 -35.76
CA ASN A 181 -20.78 -2.05 -37.12
C ASN A 181 -22.30 -2.27 -37.13
N GLN A 182 -23.05 -1.74 -36.18
CA GLN A 182 -24.47 -1.48 -36.39
C GLN A 182 -24.68 0.02 -36.43
N VAL A 183 -24.50 0.56 -37.63
CA VAL A 183 -25.08 1.84 -38.03
C VAL A 183 -26.59 1.68 -37.79
N PHE A 184 -27.09 2.18 -36.66
CA PHE A 184 -28.51 2.45 -36.51
C PHE A 184 -28.82 3.64 -37.40
N SER A 185 -28.98 3.38 -38.70
CA SER A 185 -29.70 4.29 -39.57
C SER A 185 -31.14 4.31 -39.05
N PRO A 186 -31.68 5.47 -38.61
CA PRO A 186 -33.10 5.56 -38.37
C PRO A 186 -33.78 5.38 -39.72
N GLN A 187 -34.44 4.24 -39.94
CA GLN A 187 -35.40 4.12 -41.02
C GLN A 187 -36.59 4.99 -40.64
N ILE A 188 -36.63 6.19 -41.24
CA ILE A 188 -37.83 7.01 -41.28
C ILE A 188 -38.81 6.23 -42.16
N SER A 189 -39.79 5.60 -41.52
CA SER A 189 -40.92 4.99 -42.20
C SER A 189 -41.63 6.08 -43.00
N ASP A 190 -41.76 5.89 -44.31
CA ASP A 190 -42.56 6.77 -45.17
C ASP A 190 -43.99 6.88 -44.63
N PRO A 191 -44.56 8.09 -44.48
CA PRO A 191 -45.94 8.25 -44.06
C PRO A 191 -46.88 7.85 -45.20
N ILE A 192 -47.73 6.86 -44.93
CA ILE A 192 -48.87 6.49 -45.75
C ILE A 192 -49.83 7.69 -45.82
N ILE A 193 -49.95 8.28 -47.00
CA ILE A 193 -50.94 9.28 -47.34
C ILE A 193 -52.31 8.59 -47.44
N GLN A 194 -53.22 8.90 -46.53
CA GLN A 194 -54.67 8.79 -46.78
C GLN A 194 -55.34 10.14 -46.48
N ASN A 195 -55.99 10.64 -47.52
CA ASN A 195 -56.74 11.88 -47.62
C ASN A 195 -57.91 11.98 -46.62
N GLN A 196 -58.20 13.22 -46.23
CA GLN A 196 -59.49 13.88 -45.96
C GLN A 196 -59.42 14.70 -44.66
N GLN A 197 -59.94 15.92 -44.51
CA GLN A 197 -60.44 16.97 -45.38
C GLN A 197 -60.69 18.18 -44.45
N SER A 198 -60.46 19.40 -44.95
CA SER A 198 -61.05 20.70 -44.51
C SER A 198 -60.78 21.25 -43.09
N CYS A 199 -60.14 22.43 -43.02
CA CYS A 199 -60.75 23.76 -42.77
C CYS A 199 -59.64 24.74 -42.27
N SER A 200 -59.23 25.72 -43.08
CA SER A 200 -59.46 27.18 -42.89
C SER A 200 -58.89 27.73 -41.56
N THR A 201 -57.93 28.67 -41.46
CA THR A 201 -57.81 30.04 -42.00
C THR A 201 -56.37 30.54 -41.66
N GLU A 202 -55.60 31.10 -42.58
CA GLU A 202 -55.43 32.54 -42.94
C GLU A 202 -54.41 33.37 -42.09
N LYS A 203 -53.46 34.00 -42.80
CA LYS A 203 -52.62 35.20 -42.51
C LYS A 203 -51.36 35.01 -41.62
N LYS A 204 -50.11 35.13 -42.12
CA LYS A 204 -49.37 36.24 -42.79
C LYS A 204 -48.97 37.37 -41.83
N ASN A 205 -47.66 37.51 -41.60
CA ASN A 205 -46.86 38.75 -41.42
C ASN A 205 -45.40 38.32 -41.11
N ASP A 206 -44.40 38.70 -41.92
CA ASP A 206 -43.67 40.00 -41.88
C ASP A 206 -43.23 40.36 -40.45
N SER A 207 -42.03 40.85 -40.16
CA SER A 207 -40.83 41.23 -40.89
C SER A 207 -39.84 41.67 -39.79
N ASP A 208 -38.56 41.85 -40.14
CA ASP A 208 -37.61 42.78 -39.52
C ASP A 208 -37.63 43.01 -37.99
N ASN A 209 -36.52 42.62 -37.32
CA ASN A 209 -35.72 43.68 -36.69
C ASN A 209 -34.30 43.23 -36.31
N LYS A 210 -33.35 43.99 -36.86
CA LYS A 210 -32.00 44.20 -36.33
C LYS A 210 -32.12 44.70 -34.89
N PHE A 211 -31.31 44.20 -33.95
CA PHE A 211 -30.68 45.08 -32.98
C PHE A 211 -29.29 44.55 -32.58
N ASN A 212 -28.36 45.48 -32.72
CA ASN A 212 -26.93 45.40 -32.49
C ASN A 212 -26.58 45.50 -30.99
N LEU A 213 -25.39 44.99 -30.70
CA LEU A 213 -24.38 45.51 -29.77
C LEU A 213 -24.62 45.50 -28.24
N CYS A 214 -23.65 44.81 -27.61
CA CYS A 214 -22.88 45.23 -26.44
C CYS A 214 -23.55 45.27 -25.05
N ARG A 215 -23.07 44.39 -24.15
CA ARG A 215 -22.37 44.89 -22.96
C ARG A 215 -21.33 43.90 -22.43
N VAL A 216 -20.16 44.48 -22.18
CA VAL A 216 -18.91 43.91 -21.67
C VAL A 216 -19.01 43.70 -20.15
N LYS A 217 -18.08 42.90 -19.62
CA LYS A 217 -17.57 43.00 -18.24
C LYS A 217 -17.41 44.44 -17.75
#